data_AF-A0A257K6F6-F1
#
_entry.id   AF-A0A257K6F6-F1
#
_cell.length_a   1.000
_cell.length_b   1.000
_cell.length_c   1.000
_cell.angle_alpha   90.00
_cell.angle_beta   90.00
_cell.angle_gamma   90.00
#
_symmetry.space_group_name_H-M   'P 1'
#
loop_
_entity.id
_entity.type
_entity.pdbx_description
1 polymer ?
#
loop_
_entity_poly.entity_id
_entity_poly.type
_entity_poly.pdbx_seq_one_letter_code
_entity_poly.pdbx_strand_id
1 'polypeptide(L)'
;DAIIRVQVIYPEGWALQVLEVTPMADGRVHSAIRVDHGGQSFYANTLWRFAAGRIAGATEFWATAEAPPAWRTAEAIGAYRREADLEVVPEVLP
;
A
#
# COMPACT_ATOMS: atom_id res chain seq x y z
N ASP A 1 13.48 -0.83 -23.88
CA ASP A 1 13.60 0.60 -24.24
C ASP A 1 12.44 1.45 -23.76
N ALA A 2 11.19 1.13 -24.09
CA ALA A 2 10.03 1.93 -23.68
C ALA A 2 9.97 2.20 -22.16
N ILE A 3 10.23 1.18 -21.32
CA ILE A 3 10.22 1.35 -19.86
C ILE A 3 11.29 2.32 -19.37
N ILE A 4 12.49 2.28 -19.96
CA ILE A 4 13.58 3.22 -19.64
C ILE A 4 13.20 4.63 -20.11
N ARG A 5 12.63 4.75 -21.31
CA ARG A 5 12.21 6.04 -21.87
C ARG A 5 11.12 6.69 -21.02
N VAL A 6 10.18 5.93 -20.48
CA VAL A 6 9.16 6.45 -19.55
C VAL A 6 9.80 7.06 -18.32
N GLN A 7 10.81 6.42 -17.73
CA GLN A 7 11.51 6.97 -16.57
C GLN A 7 12.27 8.26 -16.91
N VAL A 8 12.83 8.35 -18.12
CA VAL A 8 13.56 9.56 -18.59
C VAL A 8 12.63 10.77 -18.79
N ILE A 9 11.40 10.56 -19.26
CA ILE A 9 10.45 11.67 -19.49
C ILE A 9 9.59 11.99 -18.26
N TYR A 10 9.67 11.18 -17.21
CA TYR A 10 8.93 11.43 -15.98
C TYR A 10 9.46 12.73 -15.34
N PRO A 11 8.60 13.68 -14.97
CA PRO A 11 9.05 14.92 -14.34
C PRO A 11 9.88 14.63 -13.09
N GLU A 12 10.93 15.42 -12.87
CA GLU A 12 11.76 15.31 -11.67
C GLU A 12 10.96 15.64 -10.40
N GLY A 13 11.49 15.24 -9.23
CA GLY A 13 10.90 15.56 -7.92
C GLY A 13 10.02 14.45 -7.32
N TRP A 14 10.05 13.24 -7.89
CA TRP A 14 9.47 12.06 -7.27
C TRP A 14 10.41 11.43 -6.24
N ALA A 15 9.82 10.86 -5.19
CA ALA A 15 10.50 10.00 -4.23
C ALA A 15 9.79 8.65 -4.14
N LEU A 16 10.55 7.56 -4.14
CA LEU A 16 10.03 6.21 -4.00
C LEU A 16 10.40 5.64 -2.62
N GLN A 17 9.41 5.07 -1.94
CA GLN A 17 9.63 4.27 -0.75
C GLN A 17 9.12 2.85 -1.01
N VAL A 18 10.01 1.87 -0.92
CA VAL A 18 9.62 0.45 -0.92
C VAL A 18 8.94 0.15 0.41
N LEU A 19 7.69 -0.30 0.35
CA LEU A 19 6.92 -0.71 1.53
C LEU A 19 7.11 -2.20 1.79
N GLU A 20 7.03 -3.00 0.72
CA GLU A 20 7.16 -4.44 0.80
C GLU A 20 7.65 -5.03 -0.53
N VAL A 21 8.40 -6.14 -0.43
CA VAL A 21 8.73 -7.02 -1.56
C VAL A 21 8.49 -8.45 -1.12
N THR A 22 7.60 -9.15 -1.83
CA THR A 22 7.10 -10.47 -1.41
C THR A 22 7.28 -11.46 -2.56
N PRO A 23 8.00 -12.58 -2.38
CA PRO A 23 8.03 -13.65 -3.37
C PRO A 23 6.66 -14.33 -3.42
N MET A 24 6.23 -14.72 -4.62
CA MET A 24 4.96 -15.40 -4.84
C MET A 24 5.21 -16.88 -5.14
N ALA A 25 4.23 -17.73 -4.79
CA ALA A 25 4.32 -19.18 -4.98
C ALA A 25 4.48 -19.62 -6.45
N ASP A 26 4.07 -18.78 -7.39
CA ASP A 26 4.17 -19.03 -8.83
C ASP A 26 5.46 -18.49 -9.46
N GLY A 27 6.45 -18.11 -8.64
CA GLY A 27 7.75 -17.61 -9.09
C GLY A 27 7.77 -16.15 -9.49
N ARG A 28 6.65 -15.42 -9.38
CA ARG A 28 6.64 -13.96 -9.48
C ARG A 28 7.16 -13.31 -8.19
N VAL A 29 7.40 -12.01 -8.27
CA VAL A 29 7.63 -11.16 -7.10
C VAL A 29 6.59 -10.05 -7.12
N HIS A 30 5.98 -9.77 -5.97
CA HIS A 30 5.16 -8.58 -5.77
C HIS A 30 5.98 -7.49 -5.08
N SER A 31 5.87 -6.25 -5.54
CA SER A 31 6.37 -5.09 -4.79
C SER A 31 5.26 -4.08 -4.55
N ALA A 32 5.18 -3.58 -3.33
CA ALA A 32 4.36 -2.43 -2.97
C ALA A 32 5.27 -1.22 -2.71
N ILE A 33 5.04 -0.14 -3.43
CA ILE A 33 5.88 1.06 -3.40
C ILE A 33 4.99 2.28 -3.22
N ARG A 34 5.34 3.18 -2.30
CA ARG A 34 4.77 4.54 -2.25
C ARG A 34 5.60 5.46 -3.13
N VAL A 35 4.91 6.28 -3.91
CA VAL A 35 5.50 7.33 -4.75
C VAL A 35 4.98 8.67 -4.29
N ASP A 36 5.86 9.55 -3.84
CA ASP A 36 5.51 10.91 -3.45
C ASP A 36 5.96 11.88 -4.56
N HIS A 37 5.05 12.70 -5.09
CA HIS A 37 5.37 13.67 -6.14
C HIS A 37 4.35 14.83 -6.13
N GLY A 38 4.83 16.07 -6.18
CA GLY A 38 3.95 17.25 -6.26
C GLY A 38 3.02 17.43 -5.04
N GLY A 39 3.42 16.97 -3.85
CA GLY A 39 2.59 17.00 -2.64
C GLY A 39 1.50 15.93 -2.60
N GLN A 40 1.45 15.03 -3.58
CA GLN A 40 0.55 13.88 -3.62
C GLN A 40 1.31 12.58 -3.38
N SER A 41 0.62 11.58 -2.85
CA SER A 41 1.14 10.23 -2.70
C SER A 41 0.34 9.26 -3.57
N PHE A 42 1.07 8.33 -4.20
CA PHE A 42 0.53 7.25 -5.00
C PHE A 42 1.10 5.92 -4.49
N TYR A 43 0.43 4.82 -4.82
CA TYR A 43 0.87 3.47 -4.50
C TYR A 43 0.94 2.66 -5.78
N ALA A 44 2.13 2.13 -6.07
CA ALA A 44 2.37 1.20 -7.16
C ALA A 44 2.46 -0.23 -6.59
N ASN A 45 1.62 -1.11 -7.11
CA ASN A 45 1.64 -2.54 -6.83
C ASN A 45 2.05 -3.28 -8.11
N THR A 46 3.22 -3.91 -8.09
CA THR A 46 3.84 -4.43 -9.31
C THR A 46 4.09 -5.93 -9.18
N LEU A 47 3.57 -6.69 -10.15
CA LEU A 47 3.79 -8.12 -10.29
C LEU A 47 4.89 -8.36 -11.32
N TRP A 48 6.08 -8.69 -10.84
CA TRP A 48 7.28 -8.92 -11.62
C TRP A 48 7.38 -10.36 -12.09
N ARG A 49 7.66 -10.54 -13.38
CA ARG A 49 8.00 -11.83 -13.99
C ARG A 49 9.49 -11.85 -14.30
N PHE A 50 10.14 -13.00 -14.08
CA PHE A 50 11.56 -13.18 -14.34
C PHE A 50 11.82 -14.27 -15.38
N ALA A 51 12.87 -14.07 -16.17
CA ALA A 51 13.42 -15.09 -17.06
C ALA A 51 14.95 -14.98 -17.04
N ALA A 52 15.63 -16.12 -16.88
CA ALA A 52 17.10 -16.19 -16.80
C ALA A 52 17.72 -15.18 -15.80
N GLY A 53 17.11 -15.03 -14.62
CA GLY A 53 17.59 -14.13 -13.55
C GLY A 53 17.38 -12.64 -13.82
N ARG A 54 16.60 -12.26 -14.84
CA ARG A 54 16.31 -10.86 -15.20
C ARG A 54 14.82 -10.60 -15.19
N ILE A 55 14.44 -9.33 -14.94
CA ILE A 55 13.05 -8.89 -15.10
C ILE A 55 12.67 -9.03 -16.57
N ALA A 56 11.67 -9.87 -16.83
CA ALA A 56 11.13 -10.15 -18.16
C ALA A 56 9.80 -9.41 -18.40
N GLY A 57 9.13 -8.95 -17.35
CA GLY A 57 7.96 -8.09 -17.48
C GLY A 57 7.35 -7.71 -16.14
N ALA A 58 6.46 -6.74 -16.19
CA ALA A 58 5.72 -6.23 -15.05
C ALA A 58 4.25 -6.07 -15.42
N THR A 59 3.36 -6.28 -14.45
CA THR A 59 1.98 -5.80 -14.48
C THR A 59 1.81 -4.92 -13.26
N GLU A 60 1.48 -3.65 -13.47
CA GLU A 60 1.50 -2.62 -12.44
C GLU A 60 0.13 -2.00 -12.26
N PHE A 61 -0.28 -1.86 -11.00
CA PHE A 61 -1.52 -1.20 -10.60
C PHE A 61 -1.19 0.02 -9.77
N TRP A 62 -1.75 1.16 -10.18
CA TRP A 62 -1.58 2.44 -9.52
C TRP A 62 -2.84 2.82 -8.76
N ALA A 63 -2.65 3.31 -7.55
CA ALA A 63 -3.69 3.90 -6.73
C ALA A 63 -3.26 5.28 -6.22
N THR A 64 -4.19 6.21 -6.16
CA THR A 64 -3.99 7.50 -5.49
C THR A 64 -4.26 7.33 -4.00
N ALA A 65 -3.46 7.98 -3.15
CA ALA A 65 -3.77 8.07 -1.73
C ALA A 65 -5.03 8.94 -1.55
N GLU A 66 -6.08 8.36 -0.98
CA GLU A 66 -7.33 9.06 -0.69
C GLU A 66 -7.77 8.82 0.76
N ALA A 67 -8.61 9.71 1.29
CA ALA A 67 -9.22 9.51 2.59
C ALA A 67 -10.09 8.23 2.54
N PRO A 68 -10.09 7.41 3.60
CA PRO A 68 -10.98 6.27 3.66
C PRO A 68 -12.45 6.73 3.56
N PRO A 69 -13.35 5.92 2.99
CA PRO A 69 -14.77 6.25 2.91
C PRO A 69 -15.33 6.61 4.29
N ALA A 70 -16.19 7.64 4.35
CA ALA A 70 -16.69 8.18 5.62
C ALA A 70 -17.44 7.15 6.49
N TRP A 71 -18.03 6.12 5.88
CA TRP A 71 -18.71 5.04 6.60
C TRP A 71 -17.73 4.07 7.28
N ARG A 72 -16.44 4.05 6.91
CA ARG A 72 -15.44 3.10 7.42
C ARG A 72 -14.86 3.58 8.77
N THR A 73 -15.74 3.83 9.73
CA THR A 73 -15.36 4.17 11.10
C THR A 73 -15.19 2.90 11.95
N ALA A 74 -14.45 2.99 13.05
CA ALA A 74 -14.29 1.88 14.00
C ALA A 74 -15.65 1.39 14.54
N GLU A 75 -16.57 2.30 14.83
CA GLU A 75 -17.94 2.00 15.27
C GLU A 75 -18.73 1.24 14.20
N ALA A 76 -18.71 1.72 12.95
CA ALA A 76 -19.46 1.14 11.86
C ALA A 76 -18.98 -0.26 11.46
N ILE A 77 -17.68 -0.55 11.60
CA ILE A 77 -17.10 -1.87 11.27
C ILE A 77 -17.06 -2.83 12.47
N GLY A 78 -17.56 -2.41 13.64
CA GLY A 78 -17.49 -3.22 14.86
C GLY A 78 -16.05 -3.53 15.28
N ALA A 79 -15.12 -2.58 15.08
CA ALA A 79 -13.72 -2.77 15.40
C ALA A 79 -13.56 -3.15 16.88
N TYR A 80 -12.82 -4.23 17.13
CA TYR A 80 -12.48 -4.73 18.46
C TYR A 80 -11.91 -3.60 19.32
N ARG A 81 -12.65 -3.17 20.35
CA ARG A 81 -12.12 -2.36 21.45
C ARG A 81 -11.45 -3.33 22.42
N ARG A 82 -10.23 -3.03 22.88
CA ARG A 82 -9.60 -3.85 23.92
C ARG A 82 -10.44 -3.70 25.20
N GLU A 83 -10.64 -4.77 25.96
CA GLU A 83 -11.40 -4.73 27.23
C GLU A 83 -10.89 -3.66 28.20
N ALA A 84 -9.61 -3.30 28.14
CA ALA A 84 -9.01 -2.24 28.96
C ALA A 84 -9.57 -0.82 28.71
N ASP A 85 -10.35 -0.63 27.63
CA ASP A 85 -10.96 0.65 27.27
C ASP A 85 -12.44 0.75 27.73
N LEU A 86 -12.97 -0.28 28.40
CA LEU A 86 -14.27 -0.20 29.07
C LEU A 86 -14.04 0.37 30.47
N GLU A 87 -14.48 1.60 30.72
CA GLU A 87 -14.54 2.16 32.07
C GLU A 87 -15.25 1.15 32.98
N VAL A 88 -14.55 0.72 34.03
CA VAL A 88 -15.12 -0.04 35.13
C VAL A 88 -16.20 0.83 35.75
N VAL A 89 -17.46 0.58 35.42
CA VAL A 89 -18.59 1.13 36.17
C VAL A 89 -18.52 0.46 37.53
N PRO A 90 -18.25 1.18 38.64
CA PRO A 90 -18.26 0.55 39.95
C PRO A 90 -19.71 0.15 40.24
N GLU A 91 -19.92 -1.15 40.40
CA GLU A 91 -21.17 -1.71 40.90
C GLU A 91 -21.40 -1.15 42.31
N VAL A 92 -22.32 -0.20 42.42
CA VAL A 92 -22.83 0.25 43.72
C VAL A 92 -23.77 -0.84 44.21
N LEU A 93 -23.24 -1.75 45.03
CA LEU A 93 -24.05 -2.69 45.80
C LEU A 93 -24.80 -1.93 46.90
N PRO A 94 -26.07 -2.30 47.20
CA PRO A 94 -26.95 -1.59 48.13
C PRO A 94 -26.49 -1.63 49.59
#